data_AF-A0A1F4DJM1-F1
#
_entry.id   AF-A0A1F4DJM1-F1
#
_cell.length_a   1.000
_cell.length_b   1.000
_cell.length_c   1.000
_cell.angle_alpha   90.00
_cell.angle_beta   90.00
_cell.angle_gamma   90.00
#
_symmetry.space_group_name_H-M   'P 1'
#
loop_
_entity.id
_entity.type
_entity.pdbx_description
1 polymer ?
#
loop_
_entity_poly.entity_id
_entity_poly.type
_entity_poly.pdbx_seq_one_letter_code
_entity_poly.pdbx_strand_id
1 'polypeptide(L)'
;MTPLRLTGIRACVFDAYGTLFDVNSAAAQAKDAVAESGIADLIDAVLSVEDVKMYKPHPSVYRLAIERLGLERGQICFLSSNAWDAYAAKAFGLHVLWCNRFGQAPERIPERPDGEISTLATLPEIVGA
;
A
#
# COMPACT_ATOMS: atom_id res chain seq x y z
N MET A 1 -10.93 -9.25 -22.11
CA MET A 1 -10.70 -8.27 -21.03
C MET A 1 -9.29 -7.74 -21.22
N THR A 2 -9.11 -6.43 -21.40
CA THR A 2 -7.77 -5.84 -21.48
C THR A 2 -7.09 -6.01 -20.12
N PRO A 3 -5.85 -6.53 -20.04
CA PRO A 3 -5.15 -6.64 -18.78
C PRO A 3 -4.97 -5.25 -18.16
N LEU A 4 -5.20 -5.13 -16.86
CA LEU A 4 -5.01 -3.88 -16.13
C LEU A 4 -3.56 -3.40 -16.31
N ARG A 5 -3.41 -2.14 -16.68
CA ARG A 5 -2.12 -1.44 -16.82
C ARG A 5 -2.27 -0.06 -16.18
N LEU A 6 -1.47 0.20 -15.17
CA LEU A 6 -1.34 1.51 -14.54
C LEU A 6 -0.16 2.25 -15.17
N THR A 7 -0.39 3.44 -15.69
CA THR A 7 0.64 4.24 -16.36
C THR A 7 1.17 5.34 -15.43
N GLY A 8 2.46 5.63 -15.50
CA GLY A 8 3.05 6.75 -14.74
C GLY A 8 3.35 6.44 -13.26
N ILE A 9 3.26 5.17 -12.86
CA ILE A 9 3.63 4.73 -11.52
C ILE A 9 5.14 4.87 -11.34
N ARG A 10 5.53 5.54 -10.26
CA ARG A 10 6.93 5.75 -9.86
C ARG A 10 7.30 5.07 -8.54
N ALA A 11 6.31 4.70 -7.74
CA ALA A 11 6.51 3.97 -6.50
C ALA A 11 5.35 3.02 -6.22
N CYS A 12 5.67 1.86 -5.65
CA CYS A 12 4.71 0.94 -5.05
C CYS A 12 4.81 1.06 -3.53
N VAL A 13 3.69 1.32 -2.87
CA VAL A 13 3.61 1.43 -1.40
C VAL A 13 2.84 0.24 -0.88
N PHE A 14 3.49 -0.57 -0.06
CA PHE A 14 2.90 -1.77 0.52
C PHE A 14 2.46 -1.47 1.95
N ASP A 15 1.22 -1.80 2.27
CA ASP A 15 0.76 -1.88 3.65
C ASP A 15 1.55 -2.97 4.41
N ALA A 16 2.09 -2.61 5.57
CA ALA A 16 2.77 -3.53 6.47
C ALA A 16 2.33 -3.23 7.91
N TYR A 17 1.60 -4.19 8.53
CA TYR A 17 1.05 -4.18 9.89
C TYR A 17 0.25 -2.92 10.32
N GLY A 18 -0.92 -2.95 10.96
CA GLY A 18 -1.61 -3.99 11.72
C GLY A 18 -1.75 -3.56 13.19
N THR A 19 -2.74 -2.70 13.48
CA THR A 19 -3.26 -2.24 14.79
C THR A 19 -2.54 -2.77 16.04
N LEU A 20 -1.40 -2.18 16.43
CA LEU A 20 -0.70 -2.49 17.68
C LEU A 20 -0.76 -1.25 18.60
N PHE A 21 -1.04 -1.49 19.89
CA PHE A 21 -1.05 -0.45 20.94
C PHE A 21 0.32 0.20 21.16
N ASP A 22 1.39 -0.41 20.64
CA ASP A 22 2.74 0.15 20.56
C ASP A 22 3.19 0.21 19.10
N VAL A 23 2.99 1.39 18.51
CA VAL A 23 3.37 1.70 17.13
C VAL A 23 4.89 1.67 16.94
N ASN A 24 5.68 2.09 17.94
CA ASN A 24 7.15 2.12 17.84
C ASN A 24 7.69 0.70 17.68
N SER A 25 7.13 -0.24 18.45
CA SER A 25 7.46 -1.65 18.33
C SER A 25 7.05 -2.20 16.96
N ALA A 26 5.89 -1.82 16.42
CA ALA A 26 5.46 -2.27 15.09
C ALA A 26 6.34 -1.72 13.96
N ALA A 27 6.72 -0.45 14.02
CA ALA A 27 7.61 0.17 13.04
C ALA A 27 9.05 -0.38 13.14
N ALA A 28 9.55 -0.62 14.34
CA ALA A 28 10.82 -1.30 14.56
C ALA A 28 10.78 -2.73 14.00
N GLN A 29 9.74 -3.51 14.34
CA GLN A 29 9.54 -4.85 13.80
C GLN A 29 9.44 -4.86 12.28
N ALA A 30 8.80 -3.87 11.66
CA ALA A 30 8.75 -3.77 10.20
C ALA A 30 10.14 -3.50 9.60
N LYS A 31 10.94 -2.62 10.21
CA LYS A 31 12.33 -2.38 9.77
C LYS A 31 13.21 -3.62 9.96
N ASP A 32 13.09 -4.28 11.10
CA ASP A 32 13.84 -5.50 11.41
C ASP A 32 13.43 -6.64 10.45
N ALA A 33 12.13 -6.80 10.19
CA ALA A 33 11.64 -7.78 9.21
C ALA A 33 12.17 -7.49 7.80
N VAL A 34 12.23 -6.22 7.37
CA VAL A 34 12.85 -5.83 6.10
C VAL A 34 14.35 -6.19 6.09
N ALA A 35 15.07 -5.90 7.18
CA ALA A 35 16.48 -6.23 7.30
C ALA A 35 16.76 -7.74 7.26
N GLU A 36 15.94 -8.53 7.95
CA GLU A 36 16.07 -10.00 8.03
C GLU A 36 15.61 -10.72 6.76
N SER A 37 14.71 -10.11 5.99
CA SER A 37 14.14 -10.72 4.77
C SER A 37 15.08 -10.75 3.56
N GLY A 38 16.22 -10.06 3.62
CA GLY A 38 17.17 -9.98 2.50
C GLY A 38 16.70 -9.10 1.33
N ILE A 39 15.61 -8.36 1.49
CA ILE A 39 15.12 -7.39 0.48
C ILE A 39 15.33 -5.94 0.88
N ALA A 40 16.11 -5.66 1.92
CA ALA A 40 16.35 -4.30 2.42
C ALA A 40 16.88 -3.35 1.33
N ASP A 41 17.78 -3.83 0.47
CA ASP A 41 18.34 -3.03 -0.64
C ASP A 41 17.31 -2.72 -1.75
N LEU A 42 16.13 -3.36 -1.71
CA LEU A 42 15.03 -3.13 -2.64
C LEU A 42 13.94 -2.20 -2.07
N ILE A 43 14.08 -1.76 -0.81
CA ILE A 43 13.08 -0.93 -0.13
C ILE A 43 13.61 0.50 0.05
N ASP A 44 13.07 1.44 -0.72
CA ASP A 44 13.47 2.85 -0.68
C ASP A 44 13.18 3.52 0.67
N ALA A 45 12.09 3.12 1.33
CA ALA A 45 11.65 3.70 2.59
C ALA A 45 10.73 2.78 3.39
N VAL A 46 10.85 2.83 4.71
CA VAL A 46 9.87 2.27 5.67
C VAL A 46 9.17 3.44 6.35
N LEU A 47 7.85 3.53 6.20
CA LEU A 47 7.02 4.63 6.70
C LEU A 47 6.28 4.19 7.98
N SER A 48 6.23 5.04 9.00
CA SER A 48 5.44 4.80 10.20
C SER A 48 4.31 5.82 10.35
N VAL A 49 3.13 5.34 10.73
CA VAL A 49 1.97 6.20 11.04
C VAL A 49 2.19 7.07 12.28
N GLU A 50 3.24 6.80 13.06
CA GLU A 50 3.69 7.67 14.17
C GLU A 50 3.94 9.10 13.75
N ASP A 51 4.53 9.29 12.56
CA ASP A 51 4.89 10.60 12.04
C ASP A 51 3.65 11.52 11.94
N VAL A 52 2.47 10.93 11.82
CA VAL A 52 1.17 11.64 11.71
C VAL A 52 0.25 11.46 12.91
N LYS A 53 0.62 10.63 13.91
CA LYS A 53 -0.17 10.30 15.11
C LYS A 53 -1.65 9.95 14.82
N MET A 54 -1.89 9.31 13.69
CA MET A 54 -3.23 8.95 13.19
C MET A 54 -3.20 7.53 12.64
N TYR A 55 -4.33 6.82 12.71
CA TYR A 55 -4.46 5.47 12.15
C TYR A 55 -5.25 5.47 10.86
N LYS A 56 -5.00 4.46 10.02
CA LYS A 56 -5.86 4.17 8.88
C LYS A 56 -7.30 3.91 9.38
N PRO A 57 -8.34 4.35 8.67
CA PRO A 57 -8.32 4.92 7.32
C PRO A 57 -8.17 6.46 7.27
N HIS A 58 -7.62 7.10 8.32
CA HIS A 58 -7.47 8.56 8.33
C HIS A 58 -6.62 9.05 7.14
N PRO A 59 -7.08 10.05 6.35
CA PRO A 59 -6.39 10.52 5.14
C PRO A 59 -4.91 10.91 5.32
N SER A 60 -4.53 11.39 6.51
CA SER A 60 -3.14 11.75 6.80
C SER A 60 -2.16 10.57 6.70
N VAL A 61 -2.63 9.33 6.90
CA VAL A 61 -1.76 8.15 6.77
C VAL A 61 -1.39 7.91 5.31
N TYR A 62 -2.34 8.00 4.39
CA TYR A 62 -2.06 7.88 2.95
C TYR A 62 -1.26 9.07 2.41
N ARG A 63 -1.45 10.26 3.01
CA ARG A 63 -0.67 11.46 2.66
C ARG A 63 0.81 11.32 3.00
N LEU A 64 1.17 10.56 4.04
CA LEU A 64 2.56 10.33 4.41
C LEU A 64 3.39 9.77 3.25
N ALA A 65 2.82 8.86 2.45
CA ALA A 65 3.50 8.31 1.28
C ALA A 65 3.78 9.37 0.21
N ILE A 66 2.82 10.27 -0.04
CA ILE A 66 2.96 11.39 -0.98
C ILE A 66 4.09 12.31 -0.52
N GLU A 67 4.05 12.73 0.74
CA GLU A 67 4.98 13.69 1.32
C GLU A 67 6.41 13.12 1.39
N ARG A 68 6.54 11.86 1.80
CA ARG A 68 7.86 11.25 2.01
C ARG A 68 8.56 10.85 0.72
N LEU A 69 7.80 10.53 -0.33
CA LEU A 69 8.34 10.18 -1.65
C LEU A 69 8.46 11.40 -2.58
N GLY A 70 7.80 12.51 -2.26
CA GLY A 70 7.75 13.70 -3.12
C GLY A 70 7.06 13.42 -4.47
N LEU A 71 6.04 12.57 -4.46
CA LEU A 71 5.31 12.11 -5.64
C LEU A 71 3.85 12.57 -5.61
N GLU A 72 3.23 12.69 -6.78
CA GLU A 72 1.79 12.93 -6.89
C GLU A 72 0.98 11.63 -6.68
N ARG A 73 -0.32 11.76 -6.33
CA ARG A 73 -1.23 10.63 -6.10
C ARG A 73 -1.25 9.63 -7.25
N GLY A 74 -1.29 10.12 -8.49
CA GLY A 74 -1.31 9.30 -9.70
C GLY A 74 0.01 8.59 -10.01
N GLN A 75 1.08 8.89 -9.27
CA GLN A 75 2.39 8.26 -9.43
C GLN A 75 2.64 7.15 -8.39
N ILE A 76 1.70 6.94 -7.46
CA ILE A 76 1.82 5.96 -6.39
C ILE A 76 0.78 4.86 -6.59
N CYS A 77 1.24 3.61 -6.68
CA CYS A 77 0.40 2.43 -6.56
C CYS A 77 0.43 1.93 -5.12
N PHE A 78 -0.68 2.01 -4.41
CA PHE A 78 -0.84 1.47 -3.07
C PHE A 78 -1.33 0.02 -3.13
N LEU A 79 -0.73 -0.85 -2.32
CA LEU A 79 -1.08 -2.26 -2.23
C LEU A 79 -1.42 -2.62 -0.79
N SER A 80 -2.54 -3.29 -0.60
CA SER A 80 -2.87 -3.91 0.68
C SER A 80 -3.54 -5.26 0.45
N SER A 81 -3.30 -6.20 1.36
CA SER A 81 -4.06 -7.44 1.44
C SER A 81 -5.41 -7.23 2.16
N ASN A 82 -5.53 -6.14 2.92
CA ASN A 82 -6.75 -5.79 3.65
C ASN A 82 -7.70 -5.02 2.76
N ALA A 83 -8.90 -5.57 2.53
CA ALA A 83 -9.89 -4.95 1.66
C ALA A 83 -10.26 -3.54 2.14
N TRP A 84 -10.55 -3.36 3.43
CA TRP A 84 -10.91 -2.04 3.99
C TRP A 84 -9.84 -0.97 3.75
N ASP A 85 -8.56 -1.33 3.78
CA ASP A 85 -7.45 -0.40 3.59
C ASP A 85 -7.25 -0.07 2.11
N ALA A 86 -7.37 -1.07 1.23
CA ALA A 86 -7.34 -0.85 -0.22
C ALA A 86 -8.47 0.11 -0.66
N TYR A 87 -9.68 -0.08 -0.16
CA TYR A 87 -10.81 0.78 -0.48
C TYR A 87 -10.66 2.18 0.11
N ALA A 88 -10.12 2.31 1.33
CA ALA A 88 -9.85 3.61 1.93
C ALA A 88 -8.72 4.39 1.22
N ALA A 89 -7.64 3.71 0.82
CA ALA A 89 -6.59 4.30 -0.01
C ALA A 89 -7.13 4.77 -1.37
N LYS A 90 -8.08 4.02 -1.93
CA LYS A 90 -8.76 4.42 -3.17
C LYS A 90 -9.65 5.63 -2.95
N ALA A 91 -10.42 5.66 -1.86
CA ALA A 91 -11.24 6.82 -1.50
C ALA A 91 -10.41 8.08 -1.24
N PHE A 92 -9.17 7.92 -0.77
CA PHE A 92 -8.21 9.02 -0.72
C PHE A 92 -7.75 9.45 -2.12
N GLY A 93 -7.68 8.57 -3.11
CA GLY A 93 -7.41 8.88 -4.51
C GLY A 93 -6.05 8.41 -5.04
N LEU A 94 -5.45 7.40 -4.41
CA LEU A 94 -4.27 6.71 -4.98
C LEU A 94 -4.70 5.72 -6.07
N HIS A 95 -3.75 5.29 -6.90
CA HIS A 95 -3.93 4.02 -7.60
C HIS A 95 -3.80 2.88 -6.60
N VAL A 96 -4.67 1.88 -6.69
CA VAL A 96 -4.75 0.80 -5.71
C VAL A 96 -4.88 -0.56 -6.36
N LEU A 97 -4.04 -1.50 -5.90
CA LEU A 97 -4.24 -2.93 -6.14
C LEU A 97 -4.56 -3.63 -4.82
N TRP A 98 -5.68 -4.34 -4.77
CA TRP A 98 -6.02 -5.19 -3.65
C TRP A 98 -5.42 -6.58 -3.84
N CYS A 99 -4.52 -6.98 -2.93
CA CYS A 99 -3.88 -8.29 -2.93
C CYS A 99 -4.77 -9.34 -2.23
N ASN A 100 -5.79 -9.84 -2.92
CA ASN A 100 -6.75 -10.79 -2.41
C ASN A 100 -6.31 -12.25 -2.64
N ARG A 101 -5.35 -12.72 -1.83
CA ARG A 101 -4.83 -14.11 -1.94
C ARG A 101 -5.87 -15.18 -1.65
N PHE A 102 -6.91 -14.84 -0.88
CA PHE A 102 -7.89 -15.79 -0.34
C PHE A 102 -9.29 -15.67 -0.96
N GLY A 103 -9.47 -14.84 -1.99
CA GLY A 103 -10.78 -14.66 -2.62
C GLY A 103 -11.84 -14.11 -1.66
N GLN A 104 -11.45 -13.22 -0.75
CA GLN A 104 -12.34 -12.54 0.18
C GLN A 104 -13.41 -11.74 -0.56
N ALA A 105 -14.54 -11.51 0.11
CA ALA A 105 -15.61 -10.69 -0.46
C ALA A 105 -15.19 -9.20 -0.52
N PRO A 106 -15.60 -8.46 -1.57
CA PRO A 106 -15.42 -7.02 -1.66
C PRO A 106 -16.06 -6.26 -0.48
N GLU A 107 -15.43 -5.18 -0.06
CA GLU A 107 -16.01 -4.26 0.93
C GLU A 107 -17.15 -3.42 0.35
N ARG A 108 -18.04 -2.94 1.23
CA ARG A 108 -19.14 -2.04 0.87
C ARG A 108 -18.75 -0.56 1.06
N ILE A 109 -17.56 -0.20 0.60
CA ILE A 109 -17.07 1.17 0.57
C ILE A 109 -17.20 1.69 -0.88
N PRO A 110 -17.68 2.93 -1.12
CA PRO A 110 -18.07 3.38 -2.46
C PRO A 110 -16.97 3.28 -3.53
N GLU A 111 -15.72 3.60 -3.16
CA GLU A 111 -14.58 3.65 -4.08
C GLU A 111 -13.88 2.30 -4.17
N ARG A 112 -13.78 1.74 -5.38
CA ARG A 112 -13.21 0.41 -5.62
C ARG A 112 -11.75 0.48 -6.06
N PRO A 113 -10.87 -0.42 -5.57
CA PRO A 113 -9.51 -0.55 -6.07
C PRO A 113 -9.45 -0.67 -7.60
N ASP A 114 -8.38 -0.16 -8.21
CA ASP A 114 -8.20 -0.22 -9.67
C ASP A 114 -8.09 -1.67 -10.18
N GLY A 115 -7.63 -2.58 -9.33
CA GLY A 115 -7.60 -4.00 -9.61
C GLY A 115 -7.45 -4.88 -8.37
N GLU A 116 -7.63 -6.17 -8.61
CA GLU A 116 -7.41 -7.24 -7.65
C GLU A 116 -6.32 -8.17 -8.20
N ILE A 117 -5.38 -8.56 -7.34
CA ILE A 117 -4.31 -9.52 -7.65
C ILE A 117 -4.28 -10.60 -6.56
N SER A 118 -3.98 -11.83 -6.93
CA SER A 118 -3.80 -12.93 -5.97
C SER A 118 -2.33 -13.16 -5.59
N THR A 119 -1.39 -12.50 -6.26
CA THR A 119 0.05 -12.61 -6.02
C THR A 119 0.76 -11.32 -6.45
N LEU A 120 1.87 -11.00 -5.80
CA LEU A 120 2.72 -9.87 -6.20
C LEU A 120 3.50 -10.15 -7.49
N ALA A 121 3.57 -11.40 -7.94
CA ALA A 121 4.29 -11.78 -9.16
C ALA A 121 3.72 -11.11 -10.43
N THR A 122 2.45 -10.71 -10.42
CA THR A 122 1.82 -10.00 -11.55
C THR A 122 2.04 -8.49 -11.52
N LEU A 123 2.60 -7.95 -10.43
CA LEU A 123 2.76 -6.51 -10.24
C LEU A 123 3.62 -5.85 -11.33
N PRO A 124 4.80 -6.37 -11.71
CA PRO A 124 5.66 -5.73 -12.72
C PRO A 124 4.92 -5.49 -14.05
N GLU A 125 4.12 -6.47 -14.47
CA GLU A 125 3.31 -6.35 -15.68
C GLU A 125 2.28 -5.22 -15.57
N ILE A 126 1.65 -5.03 -14.40
CA ILE A 126 0.60 -4.03 -14.19
C ILE A 126 1.19 -2.62 -14.16
N VAL A 127 2.34 -2.42 -13.51
CA VAL A 127 2.96 -1.08 -13.35
C VAL A 127 3.94 -0.71 -14.46
N GLY A 128 4.27 -1.65 -15.35
CA GLY A 128 5.16 -1.41 -16.49
C GLY A 128 6.65 -1.38 -16.12
N ALA A 129 7.06 -2.21 -15.16
CA ALA A 129 8.45 -2.39 -14.72
C ALA A 129 9.06 -3.68 -15.24
#